data_AF-A0A356BZC6-F1
#
_entry.id   AF-A0A356BZC6-F1
#
_cell.length_a   1.000
_cell.length_b   1.000
_cell.length_c   1.000
_cell.angle_alpha   90.00
_cell.angle_beta   90.00
_cell.angle_gamma   90.00
#
_symmetry.space_group_name_H-M   'P 1'
#
loop_
_entity.id
_entity.type
_entity.pdbx_description
1 polymer ?
#
loop_
_entity_poly.entity_id
_entity_poly.type
_entity_poly.pdbx_seq_one_letter_code
_entity_poly.pdbx_strand_id
1 'polypeptide(L)'
;FFNINESTRQLCERTIVVYAIYMIPKVLNHLMIVGVLRGGGDTVFAGIIDVGAPWLIGIPMAYLGVRVLGWPVYLVMALINLEELTKACAGIWRLLSGKWLHNLVKDGEPECQLEEAPEIA
;
A
#
# COMPACT_ATOMS: atom_id res chain seq x y z
N PHE A 1 17.63 -36.70 -1.77
CA PHE A 1 16.22 -36.27 -1.93
C PHE A 1 15.71 -35.77 -0.58
N PHE A 2 15.13 -34.56 -0.52
CA PHE A 2 14.60 -34.00 0.74
C PHE A 2 13.36 -34.81 1.19
N ASN A 3 13.45 -35.44 2.35
CA ASN A 3 12.36 -36.24 2.93
C ASN A 3 11.48 -35.30 3.78
N ILE A 4 10.60 -34.56 3.11
CA ILE A 4 9.70 -33.58 3.76
C ILE A 4 8.46 -34.33 4.24
N ASN A 5 8.04 -34.07 5.48
CA ASN A 5 6.83 -34.65 6.04
C ASN A 5 5.60 -34.25 5.20
N GLU A 6 4.73 -35.20 4.88
CA GLU A 6 3.53 -35.02 4.06
C GLU A 6 2.61 -33.91 4.62
N SER A 7 2.50 -33.81 5.94
CA SER A 7 1.75 -32.74 6.61
C SER A 7 2.31 -31.34 6.31
N THR A 8 3.63 -31.21 6.21
CA THR A 8 4.31 -29.94 5.90
C THR A 8 4.11 -29.59 4.43
N ARG A 9 4.16 -30.57 3.53
CA ARG A 9 3.89 -30.38 2.11
C ARG A 9 2.49 -29.81 1.87
N GLN A 10 1.47 -30.43 2.46
CA GLN A 10 0.09 -29.98 2.34
C GLN A 10 -0.13 -28.57 2.91
N LEU A 11 0.55 -28.22 4.00
CA LEU A 11 0.49 -26.88 4.58
C LEU A 11 1.07 -25.83 3.63
N CYS A 12 2.23 -26.11 3.02
CA CYS A 12 2.87 -25.22 2.06
C CYS A 12 2.00 -25.02 0.82
N GLU A 13 1.48 -26.11 0.23
CA GLU A 13 0.61 -26.05 -0.95
C GLU A 13 -0.62 -25.16 -0.68
N ARG A 14 -1.31 -25.36 0.46
CA ARG A 14 -2.46 -24.53 0.84
C ARG A 14 -2.08 -23.07 1.05
N THR A 15 -0.95 -22.79 1.69
CA THR A 15 -0.49 -21.43 1.96
C THR A 15 -0.15 -20.68 0.67
N ILE A 16 0.48 -21.35 -0.29
CA ILE A 16 0.80 -20.78 -1.61
C ILE A 16 -0.48 -20.44 -2.38
N VAL A 17 -1.47 -21.35 -2.39
CA VAL A 17 -2.76 -21.10 -3.05
C VAL A 17 -3.47 -19.89 -2.44
N VAL A 18 -3.51 -19.79 -1.11
CA VAL A 18 -4.06 -18.62 -0.43
C VAL A 18 -3.32 -17.35 -0.85
N TYR A 19 -1.99 -17.35 -0.82
CA TYR A 19 -1.19 -16.19 -1.22
C TYR A 19 -1.40 -15.77 -2.67
N ALA A 20 -1.56 -16.74 -3.59
CA ALA A 20 -1.81 -16.48 -5.00
C ALA A 20 -3.12 -15.71 -5.22
N ILE A 21 -4.18 -16.03 -4.47
CA ILE A 21 -5.47 -15.32 -4.53
C ILE A 21 -5.30 -13.86 -4.07
N TYR A 22 -4.53 -13.63 -3.01
CA TYR A 22 -4.26 -12.28 -2.47
C TYR A 22 -3.27 -11.46 -3.30
N MET A 23 -2.53 -12.08 -4.22
CA MET A 23 -1.51 -11.39 -5.00
C MET A 23 -2.10 -10.29 -5.89
N ILE A 24 -3.26 -10.53 -6.51
CA ILE A 24 -3.92 -9.56 -7.39
C ILE A 24 -4.27 -8.26 -6.65
N PRO A 25 -5.09 -8.29 -5.57
CA PRO A 25 -5.43 -7.06 -4.84
C PRO A 25 -4.20 -6.41 -4.22
N LYS A 26 -3.23 -7.20 -3.75
CA LYS A 26 -1.98 -6.69 -3.19
C LYS A 26 -1.19 -5.84 -4.18
N VAL A 27 -1.04 -6.29 -5.42
CA VAL A 27 -0.34 -5.53 -6.46
C VAL A 27 -1.09 -4.25 -6.81
N LEU A 28 -2.43 -4.30 -6.92
CA LEU A 28 -3.25 -3.11 -7.18
C LEU A 28 -3.10 -2.05 -6.08
N ASN A 29 -3.11 -2.47 -4.82
CA ASN A 29 -2.86 -1.58 -3.69
C ASN A 29 -1.48 -0.94 -3.75
N HIS A 30 -0.47 -1.74 -4.10
CA HIS A 30 0.90 -1.25 -4.22
C HIS A 30 1.05 -0.22 -5.34
N LEU A 31 0.43 -0.45 -6.49
CA LEU A 31 0.42 0.50 -7.60
C LEU A 31 -0.30 1.80 -7.23
N MET A 32 -1.42 1.71 -6.50
CA MET A 32 -2.15 2.89 -6.05
C MET A 32 -1.35 3.70 -5.02
N ILE A 33 -0.80 3.06 -3.98
CA ILE A 33 -0.12 3.76 -2.89
C ILE A 33 1.28 4.24 -3.32
N VAL A 34 2.10 3.35 -3.86
CA VAL A 34 3.48 3.67 -4.20
C VAL A 34 3.58 4.36 -5.56
N GLY A 35 2.75 3.97 -6.53
CA GLY A 35 2.74 4.59 -7.86
C GLY A 35 2.00 5.91 -7.87
N VAL A 36 0.68 5.88 -7.64
CA VAL A 36 -0.16 7.08 -7.70
C VAL A 36 0.18 8.02 -6.55
N LEU A 37 0.00 7.59 -5.29
CA LEU A 37 0.08 8.51 -4.15
C LEU A 37 1.44 9.19 -4.01
N ARG A 38 2.54 8.44 -4.10
CA ARG A 38 3.88 9.04 -4.04
C ARG A 38 4.22 9.86 -5.28
N GLY A 39 3.79 9.44 -6.48
CA GLY A 39 4.04 10.16 -7.72
C GLY A 39 3.35 11.53 -7.81
N GLY A 40 2.17 11.69 -7.19
CA GLY A 40 1.45 12.98 -7.16
C GLY A 40 1.79 13.88 -5.97
N GLY A 41 2.84 13.57 -5.21
CA GLY A 41 3.33 14.41 -4.11
C GLY A 41 2.71 14.13 -2.74
N ASP A 42 1.78 13.19 -2.61
CA ASP A 42 1.16 12.81 -1.33
C ASP A 42 1.94 11.69 -0.62
N THR A 43 3.25 11.91 -0.42
CA THR A 43 4.16 10.89 0.12
C THR A 43 3.93 10.61 1.61
N VAL A 44 3.53 11.64 2.38
CA VAL A 44 3.33 11.51 3.84
C VAL A 44 2.16 10.57 4.13
N PHE A 45 1.02 10.76 3.47
CA PHE A 45 -0.14 9.89 3.63
C PHE A 45 0.18 8.46 3.18
N ALA A 46 0.87 8.30 2.04
CA ALA A 46 1.32 7.00 1.57
C ALA A 46 2.20 6.28 2.60
N GLY A 47 3.14 6.99 3.25
CA GLY A 47 3.99 6.44 4.31
C GLY A 47 3.22 6.03 5.55
N ILE A 48 2.27 6.85 6.01
CA ILE A 48 1.43 6.55 7.18
C ILE A 48 0.60 5.29 6.96
N ILE A 49 0.00 5.11 5.78
CA ILE A 49 -0.78 3.90 5.48
C ILE A 49 0.12 2.68 5.37
N ASP A 50 1.28 2.81 4.73
CA ASP A 50 2.14 1.68 4.45
C ASP A 50 2.76 1.08 5.72
N VAL A 51 3.07 1.94 6.70
CA VAL A 51 3.52 1.53 8.04
C VAL A 51 2.36 1.26 8.98
N GLY A 52 1.33 2.10 8.97
CA GLY A 52 0.21 2.02 9.92
C GLY A 52 -0.64 0.76 9.75
N ALA A 53 -0.95 0.36 8.52
CA ALA A 53 -1.81 -0.79 8.30
C ALA A 53 -1.19 -2.13 8.78
N PRO A 54 0.09 -2.45 8.50
CA PRO A 54 0.71 -3.64 9.06
C PRO A 54 0.82 -3.65 10.58
N TRP A 55 1.14 -2.50 11.18
CA TRP A 55 1.30 -2.41 12.62
C TRP A 55 -0.02 -2.47 13.39
N LEU A 56 -1.07 -1.82 12.89
CA LEU A 56 -2.36 -1.73 13.59
C LEU A 56 -3.33 -2.85 13.23
N ILE A 57 -3.15 -3.51 12.07
CA ILE A 57 -4.08 -4.52 11.57
C ILE A 57 -3.35 -5.85 11.38
N GLY A 58 -2.27 -5.88 10.60
CA GLY A 58 -1.53 -7.11 10.32
C GLY A 58 -1.05 -7.84 11.56
N ILE A 59 -0.26 -7.15 12.40
CA ILE A 59 0.34 -7.74 13.61
C ILE A 59 -0.74 -8.16 14.62
N PRO A 60 -1.74 -7.32 14.98
CA PRO A 60 -2.81 -7.73 15.88
C PRO A 60 -3.62 -8.91 15.34
N MET A 61 -3.94 -8.92 14.04
CA MET A 61 -4.68 -10.03 13.42
C MET A 61 -3.86 -11.32 13.40
N ALA A 62 -2.54 -11.24 13.15
CA ALA A 62 -1.63 -12.38 13.25
C ALA A 62 -1.64 -12.96 14.67
N TYR A 63 -1.51 -12.10 15.68
CA TYR A 63 -1.51 -12.50 17.08
C TYR A 63 -2.84 -13.17 17.47
N LEU A 64 -3.97 -12.57 17.10
CA LEU A 64 -5.30 -13.14 17.36
C LEU A 64 -5.49 -14.49 16.67
N GLY A 65 -5.09 -14.60 15.40
CA GLY A 65 -5.21 -15.83 14.60
C GLY A 65 -4.46 -17.02 15.21
N VAL A 66 -3.26 -16.79 15.73
CA VAL A 66 -2.46 -17.85 16.35
C VAL A 66 -2.88 -18.10 17.80
N ARG A 67 -2.98 -17.04 18.61
CA ARG A 67 -3.07 -17.19 20.07
C ARG A 67 -4.48 -17.41 20.59
N VAL A 68 -5.48 -16.79 19.95
CA VAL A 68 -6.89 -16.86 20.39
C VAL A 68 -7.63 -17.95 19.64
N LEU A 69 -7.46 -18.00 18.32
CA LEU A 69 -8.21 -18.92 17.46
C LEU A 69 -7.53 -20.28 17.29
N GLY A 70 -6.21 -20.38 17.51
CA GLY A 70 -5.46 -21.61 17.32
C GLY A 70 -5.53 -22.14 15.89
N TRP A 71 -5.73 -21.26 14.92
CA TRP A 71 -5.97 -21.64 13.53
C TRP A 71 -4.68 -22.06 12.83
N PRO A 72 -4.77 -22.97 11.85
CA PRO A 72 -3.62 -23.34 11.03
C PRO A 72 -3.09 -22.15 10.22
N VAL A 73 -1.78 -22.19 9.91
CA VAL A 73 -1.02 -21.08 9.32
C VAL A 73 -1.69 -20.46 8.09
N TYR A 74 -2.30 -21.26 7.22
CA TYR A 74 -2.95 -20.76 6.01
C TYR A 74 -4.14 -19.82 6.28
N LEU A 75 -4.91 -20.04 7.36
CA LEU A 75 -6.01 -19.14 7.76
C LEU A 75 -5.48 -17.88 8.44
N VAL A 76 -4.42 -18.01 9.24
CA VAL A 76 -3.74 -16.86 9.84
C VAL A 76 -3.18 -15.95 8.74
N MET A 77 -2.60 -16.54 7.70
CA MET A 77 -2.13 -15.81 6.52
C MET A 77 -3.29 -15.03 5.87
N ALA A 78 -4.45 -15.66 5.69
CA ALA A 78 -5.63 -14.99 5.14
C ALA A 78 -6.09 -13.80 6.00
N LEU A 79 -6.08 -13.94 7.33
CA LEU A 79 -6.42 -12.85 8.26
C LEU A 79 -5.44 -11.68 8.15
N ILE A 80 -4.14 -11.95 8.06
CA ILE A 80 -3.12 -10.89 7.90
C ILE A 80 -3.35 -10.14 6.59
N ASN A 81 -3.67 -10.84 5.51
CA ASN A 81 -3.95 -10.21 4.21
C ASN A 81 -5.20 -9.31 4.21
N LEU A 82 -6.05 -9.31 5.26
CA LEU A 82 -7.12 -8.31 5.40
C LEU A 82 -6.57 -6.88 5.60
N GLU A 83 -5.32 -6.72 6.03
CA GLU A 83 -4.67 -5.41 6.06
C GLU A 83 -4.61 -4.78 4.67
N GLU A 84 -4.44 -5.60 3.62
CA GLU A 84 -4.42 -5.16 2.23
C GLU A 84 -5.79 -4.62 1.83
N LEU A 85 -6.88 -5.24 2.31
CA LEU A 85 -8.22 -4.72 2.06
C LEU A 85 -8.42 -3.35 2.71
N THR A 86 -7.82 -3.13 3.88
CA THR A 86 -7.90 -1.83 4.55
C THR A 86 -7.09 -0.76 3.81
N LYS A 87 -5.89 -1.11 3.32
CA LYS A 87 -5.10 -0.25 2.42
C LYS A 87 -5.88 0.09 1.15
N ALA A 88 -6.58 -0.89 0.56
CA ALA A 88 -7.42 -0.70 -0.61
C ALA A 88 -8.52 0.32 -0.36
N CYS A 89 -9.29 0.15 0.72
CA CYS A 89 -10.37 1.08 1.09
C CYS A 89 -9.84 2.51 1.32
N ALA A 90 -8.75 2.64 2.08
CA ALA A 90 -8.15 3.94 2.38
C ALA A 90 -7.58 4.62 1.12
N GLY A 91 -6.92 3.85 0.25
CA GLY A 91 -6.36 4.36 -0.99
C GLY A 91 -7.44 4.76 -2.01
N ILE A 92 -8.51 3.97 -2.16
CA ILE A 92 -9.65 4.32 -3.04
C ILE A 92 -10.34 5.59 -2.53
N TRP A 93 -10.61 5.66 -1.22
CA TRP A 93 -11.20 6.86 -0.62
C TRP A 93 -10.33 8.10 -0.84
N ARG A 94 -9.00 7.97 -0.68
CA ARG A 94 -8.07 9.08 -0.92
C ARG A 94 -8.03 9.49 -2.39
N LEU A 95 -8.04 8.52 -3.30
CA LEU A 95 -8.05 8.74 -4.74
C LEU A 95 -9.30 9.54 -5.16
N LEU A 96 -10.47 9.13 -4.67
CA LEU A 96 -11.74 9.81 -4.94
C LEU A 96 -11.79 11.20 -4.30
N SER A 97 -11.07 11.44 -3.20
CA SER A 97 -11.03 12.75 -2.56
C SER A 97 -10.27 13.81 -3.37
N GLY A 98 -9.47 13.44 -4.38
CA GLY A 98 -8.70 14.38 -5.23
C GLY A 98 -7.57 15.13 -4.51
N LYS A 99 -7.53 15.11 -3.18
CA LYS A 99 -6.51 15.74 -2.31
C LYS A 99 -5.10 15.17 -2.48
N TRP A 100 -4.98 14.07 -3.22
CA TRP A 100 -3.70 13.49 -3.58
C TRP A 100 -2.91 14.39 -4.55
N LEU A 101 -3.60 15.10 -5.45
CA LEU A 101 -2.96 15.85 -6.53
C LEU A 101 -2.37 17.17 -5.99
N HIS A 102 -1.10 17.16 -5.66
CA HIS A 102 -0.37 18.36 -5.25
C HIS A 102 0.31 18.99 -6.47
N ASN A 103 0.08 20.29 -6.69
CA ASN A 103 0.78 21.01 -7.73
C ASN A 103 2.20 21.35 -7.25
N LEU A 104 3.20 20.70 -7.84
CA LEU A 104 4.61 20.83 -7.48
C LEU A 104 5.32 21.98 -8.24
N VAL A 105 4.62 22.73 -9.10
CA VAL A 105 5.21 23.74 -9.99
C VAL A 105 5.20 25.16 -9.38
N LYS A 106 4.63 25.37 -8.21
CA LYS A 106 4.39 26.73 -7.66
C LYS A 106 5.62 27.51 -7.17
N ASP A 107 6.81 26.95 -7.23
CA ASP A 107 8.03 27.59 -6.68
C ASP A 107 9.04 28.06 -7.75
N GLY A 108 8.67 28.05 -9.04
CA GLY A 108 9.64 28.08 -10.15
C GLY A 108 9.52 29.18 -11.21
N GLU A 109 8.69 30.22 -11.03
CA GLU A 109 8.71 31.36 -11.95
C GLU A 109 9.30 32.58 -11.23
N PRO A 110 10.54 33.01 -11.51
CA PRO A 110 10.81 34.44 -11.36
C PRO A 110 9.82 35.12 -12.31
N GLU A 111 9.02 36.06 -11.79
CA GLU A 111 8.28 36.99 -12.64
C GLU A 111 9.27 37.46 -13.73
N CYS A 112 8.97 37.18 -14.99
CA CYS A 112 9.64 37.86 -16.09
C CYS A 112 9.22 39.31 -15.97
N GLN A 113 9.98 40.06 -15.17
CA GLN A 113 9.86 41.49 -15.04
C GLN A 113 10.14 42.00 -16.45
N LEU A 114 9.06 42.40 -17.14
CA LEU A 114 9.14 43.16 -18.36
C LEU A 114 9.81 44.48 -17.98
N GLU A 115 11.14 44.49 -18.02
CA GLU A 115 11.96 45.67 -17.91
C GLU A 115 11.51 46.59 -19.04
N GLU A 116 10.93 47.74 -18.65
CA GLU A 116 10.53 48.82 -19.54
C GLU A 116 11.73 49.17 -20.43
N ALA A 117 11.72 48.72 -21.69
CA ALA A 117 12.70 49.16 -22.67
C ALA A 117 12.48 50.66 -22.88
N PRO A 118 13.50 51.53 -22.69
CA PRO A 118 13.33 52.96 -22.85
C PRO A 118 12.88 53.25 -24.29
N GLU A 119 11.78 53.98 -24.39
CA GLU A 119 11.24 54.52 -25.63
C GLU A 119 12.31 55.43 -26.26
N ILE A 120 13.00 54.91 -27.28
CA ILE A 120 14.04 55.63 -27.99
C ILE A 120 13.41 56.68 -28.93
N ALA A 121 13.69 57.94 -28.60
CA ALA A 121 13.50 59.14 -29.41
C ALA A 121 14.52 59.25 -30.55
#